data_AF-A0A496VLK7-F1
#
_entry.id   AF-A0A496VLK7-F1
#
_cell.length_a   1.000
_cell.length_b   1.000
_cell.length_c   1.000
_cell.angle_alpha   90.00
_cell.angle_beta   90.00
_cell.angle_gamma   90.00
#
_symmetry.space_group_name_H-M   'P 1'
#
loop_
_entity.id
_entity.type
_entity.pdbx_description
1 polymer ?
#
loop_
_entity_poly.entity_id
_entity_poly.type
_entity_poly.pdbx_seq_one_letter_code
_entity_poly.pdbx_strand_id
1 'polypeptide(L)' 'MGTKTGAMIQTVSLGLLSAILYFLLYYFNETILDWSKQGGWYFIVPISIAFIFSLVHGTFTGHFWDLLGVKAKSVKKRG' A
#
# COMPACT_ATOMS: atom_id res chain seq x y z
N MET A 1 26.76 -13.07 -2.16
CA MET A 1 25.89 -13.06 -3.36
C MET A 1 24.50 -13.52 -2.92
N GLY A 2 23.58 -12.62 -2.52
CA GLY A 2 22.34 -13.10 -1.85
C GLY A 2 21.19 -12.12 -1.56
N THR A 3 21.19 -10.87 -2.05
CA THR A 3 20.18 -9.86 -1.65
C THR A 3 19.21 -9.43 -2.75
N LYS A 4 19.41 -9.85 -4.01
CA LYS A 4 18.59 -9.41 -5.16
C LYS A 4 17.23 -10.12 -5.25
N THR A 5 17.19 -11.42 -4.94
CA THR A 5 15.97 -12.24 -5.05
C THR A 5 14.95 -11.91 -3.97
N GLY A 6 15.40 -11.66 -2.73
CA GLY A 6 14.50 -11.30 -1.62
C GLY A 6 13.77 -9.98 -1.84
N ALA A 7 14.46 -8.97 -2.40
CA ALA A 7 13.85 -7.70 -2.75
C ALA A 7 12.82 -7.82 -3.88
N MET A 8 13.10 -8.63 -4.92
CA MET A 8 12.12 -8.90 -5.98
C MET A 8 10.85 -9.58 -5.45
N ILE A 9 11.00 -10.61 -4.62
CA ILE A 9 9.86 -11.33 -4.05
C ILE A 9 9.02 -10.41 -3.16
N GLN A 10 9.65 -9.51 -2.40
CA GLN A 10 8.94 -8.51 -1.61
C GLN A 10 8.14 -7.55 -2.49
N THR A 11 8.72 -7.00 -3.56
CA THR A 11 7.99 -6.09 -4.45
C THR A 11 6.82 -6.77 -5.15
N VAL A 12 7.01 -7.99 -5.65
CA VAL A 12 5.92 -8.74 -6.32
C VAL A 12 4.84 -9.13 -5.32
N SER A 13 5.20 -9.58 -4.12
CA SER A 13 4.23 -9.91 -3.06
C SER A 13 3.43 -8.68 -2.62
N LEU A 14 4.08 -7.53 -2.46
CA LEU A 14 3.43 -6.27 -2.12
C LEU A 14 2.54 -5.74 -3.25
N GLY A 15 2.97 -5.91 -4.50
CA GLY A 15 2.16 -5.55 -5.67
C GLY A 15 0.90 -6.41 -5.77
N LEU A 16 1.03 -7.72 -5.56
CA LEU A 16 -0.09 -8.65 -5.49
C LEU A 16 -1.02 -8.32 -4.32
N LEU A 17 -0.45 -7.98 -3.15
CA LEU A 17 -1.23 -7.55 -1.99
C LEU A 17 -1.99 -6.26 -2.26
N SER A 18 -1.38 -5.27 -2.93
CA SER A 18 -2.07 -4.05 -3.39
C SER A 18 -3.20 -4.38 -4.37
N ALA A 19 -2.99 -5.28 -5.32
CA ALA A 19 -4.02 -5.70 -6.28
C ALA A 19 -5.21 -6.38 -5.56
N ILE A 20 -4.93 -7.26 -4.58
CA ILE A 20 -5.96 -7.88 -3.74
C ILE A 20 -6.72 -6.82 -2.95
N LEU A 21 -6.03 -5.83 -2.37
CA LEU A 21 -6.68 -4.73 -1.65
C LEU A 21 -7.62 -3.94 -2.55
N TYR A 22 -7.20 -3.58 -3.77
CA TYR A 22 -8.06 -2.91 -4.75
C TYR A 22 -9.25 -3.77 -5.14
N PHE A 23 -9.04 -5.05 -5.41
CA PHE A 23 -10.12 -5.98 -5.71
C PHE A 23 -11.14 -6.04 -4.56
N LEU A 24 -10.67 -6.18 -3.32
CA LEU A 24 -11.51 -6.23 -2.14
C LEU A 24 -12.28 -4.93 -1.92
N LEU A 25 -11.62 -3.77 -2.13
CA LEU A 25 -12.25 -2.45 -2.05
C LEU A 25 -13.41 -2.34 -3.04
N TYR A 26 -13.19 -2.70 -4.31
CA TYR A 26 -14.23 -2.64 -5.33
C TYR A 26 -15.33 -3.68 -5.09
N TYR A 27 -14.97 -4.86 -4.61
CA TYR A 27 -15.93 -5.91 -4.29
C TYR A 27 -16.88 -5.52 -3.14
N PHE A 28 -16.36 -4.86 -2.10
CA PHE A 28 -17.15 -4.38 -0.95
C PHE A 28 -17.61 -2.92 -1.09
N ASN A 29 -17.45 -2.31 -2.27
CA ASN A 29 -17.78 -0.90 -2.53
C ASN A 29 -19.19 -0.51 -2.01
N GLU A 30 -20.20 -1.30 -2.38
CA GLU A 30 -21.61 -1.06 -2.01
C GLU A 30 -21.76 -1.01 -0.48
N THR A 31 -21.20 -2.00 0.23
CA THR A 31 -21.24 -2.10 1.70
C THR A 31 -20.49 -0.96 2.38
N ILE A 32 -19.31 -0.60 1.86
CA ILE A 32 -18.50 0.51 2.38
C ILE A 32 -19.26 1.83 2.21
N LEU A 33 -19.87 2.05 1.05
CA LEU A 33 -20.69 3.22 0.77
C LEU A 33 -21.92 3.30 1.68
N ASP A 34 -22.62 2.19 1.87
CA ASP A 34 -23.80 2.15 2.72
C ASP A 34 -23.49 2.47 4.17
N TRP A 35 -22.39 1.92 4.72
CA TRP A 35 -21.92 2.28 6.05
C TRP A 35 -21.45 3.74 6.10
N SER A 36 -20.67 4.20 5.12
CA SER A 36 -20.16 5.57 5.09
C SER A 36 -21.27 6.63 5.01
N LYS A 37 -22.39 6.32 4.35
CA LYS A 37 -23.55 7.21 4.19
C LYS A 37 -24.43 7.32 5.45
N GLN A 38 -24.40 6.33 6.34
CA GLN A 38 -25.21 6.32 7.56
C GLN A 38 -24.81 7.41 8.59
N GLY A 39 -23.67 8.07 8.40
CA GLY A 39 -23.19 9.12 9.31
C GLY A 39 -22.73 8.57 10.66
N GLY A 40 -22.57 9.41 11.69
CA GLY A 40 -22.08 8.96 13.00
C GLY A 40 -20.64 8.43 12.93
N TRP A 41 -20.30 7.37 13.66
CA TRP A 41 -18.92 6.83 13.72
C TRP A 41 -18.47 6.08 12.44
N TYR A 42 -19.38 5.85 11.48
CA TYR A 42 -19.06 5.10 10.27
C TYR A 42 -18.11 5.82 9.31
N PHE A 43 -17.85 7.13 9.47
CA PHE A 43 -16.82 7.84 8.71
C PHE A 43 -15.41 7.26 8.95
N ILE A 44 -15.20 6.53 10.05
CA ILE A 44 -13.93 5.85 10.33
C ILE A 44 -13.65 4.77 9.29
N VAL A 45 -14.67 4.11 8.75
CA VAL A 45 -14.51 3.02 7.78
C VAL A 45 -13.67 3.45 6.57
N PRO A 46 -14.05 4.50 5.79
CA PRO A 46 -13.24 4.95 4.66
C PRO A 46 -11.87 5.49 5.08
N ILE A 47 -11.73 6.08 6.28
CA ILE A 47 -10.43 6.55 6.80
C ILE A 47 -9.48 5.37 7.07
N SER A 48 -9.95 4.34 7.74
CA SER A 48 -9.16 3.14 8.04
C SER A 48 -8.71 2.45 6.75
N ILE A 49 -9.60 2.35 5.76
CA ILE A 49 -9.29 1.82 4.44
C ILE A 49 -8.18 2.65 3.78
N ALA A 50 -8.32 3.98 3.75
CA ALA A 50 -7.31 4.87 3.18
C ALA A 50 -5.94 4.70 3.86
N PHE A 51 -5.91 4.54 5.19
CA PHE A 51 -4.68 4.29 5.95
C PHE A 51 -4.03 2.95 5.59
N ILE A 52 -4.82 1.87 5.52
CA ILE A 52 -4.34 0.55 5.14
C ILE A 52 -3.74 0.59 3.73
N PHE A 53 -4.43 1.23 2.79
CA PHE A 53 -3.92 1.43 1.43
C PHE A 53 -2.63 2.24 1.42
N SER A 54 -2.55 3.34 2.17
CA SER A 54 -1.34 4.17 2.26
C SER A 54 -0.12 3.36 2.75
N LEU A 55 -0.30 2.50 3.76
CA LEU A 55 0.78 1.66 4.27
C LEU A 55 1.20 0.57 3.27
N VAL A 56 0.24 -0.18 2.72
CA VAL A 56 0.52 -1.30 1.82
C VAL A 56 1.05 -0.79 0.48
N HIS A 57 0.34 0.15 -0.15
CA HIS A 57 0.71 0.72 -1.44
C HIS A 57 1.96 1.61 -1.35
N GLY A 58 2.14 2.34 -0.25
CA GLY A 58 3.35 3.14 -0.03
C GLY A 58 4.60 2.27 0.10
N THR A 59 4.51 1.17 0.87
CA THR A 59 5.60 0.20 1.00
C THR A 59 5.90 -0.49 -0.34
N PHE A 60 4.85 -0.89 -1.09
CA PHE A 60 5.00 -1.38 -2.46
C PHE A 60 5.73 -0.37 -3.36
N THR A 61 5.28 0.88 -3.36
CA THR A 61 5.82 1.94 -4.22
C THR A 61 7.30 2.17 -3.96
N GLY A 62 7.73 2.20 -2.69
CA GLY A 62 9.15 2.30 -2.34
C GLY A 62 9.99 1.14 -2.90
N HIS A 63 9.54 -0.10 -2.70
CA HIS A 63 10.22 -1.28 -3.23
C HIS A 63 10.17 -1.38 -4.76
N PHE A 64 9.11 -0.88 -5.39
CA PHE A 64 8.95 -0.79 -6.84
C PHE A 64 9.96 0.18 -7.46
N TRP A 65 10.08 1.38 -6.91
CA TRP A 65 11.10 2.35 -7.34
C TRP A 65 12.53 1.85 -7.10
N ASP A 66 12.76 1.16 -5.97
CA ASP A 66 14.04 0.49 -5.68
C ASP A 66 14.40 -0.56 -6.75
N LEU A 67 13.44 -1.36 -7.22
CA LEU A 67 13.67 -2.34 -8.30
C LEU A 67 13.92 -1.68 -9.66
N LEU A 68 13.25 -0.58 -9.96
CA LEU A 68 13.50 0.21 -11.17
C LEU A 68 14.83 0.98 -11.12
N GLY A 69 15.57 0.91 -10.00
CA GLY A 69 16.85 1.58 -9.81
C GLY A 69 16.73 3.06 -9.43
N VAL A 70 15.51 3.55 -9.23
CA VAL A 70 15.24 4.91 -8.74
C VAL A 70 15.28 4.89 -7.22
N LYS A 71 16.50 4.84 -6.66
CA LYS A 71 16.71 4.96 -5.22
C LYS A 71 16.76 6.42 -4.81
N ALA A 72 16.01 6.78 -3.77
CA ALA A 72 16.24 8.03 -3.07
C ALA A 72 17.68 8.06 -2.58
N LYS A 73 18.44 9.11 -2.93
CA LYS A 73 19.78 9.32 -2.39
C LYS A 73 19.64 9.44 -0.87
N SER A 74 20.15 8.46 -0.11
CA SER A 74 20.23 8.59 1.35
C SER A 74 21.09 9.81 1.64
N VAL A 75 20.48 10.91 2.08
CA VAL A 75 21.22 12.06 2.61
C VAL A 75 21.87 11.55 3.87
N LYS A 76 23.14 11.15 3.76
CA LYS A 76 23.99 10.90 4.92
C LYS A 76 23.97 12.19 5.71
N LYS A 77 23.25 12.21 6.84
CA LYS A 77 23.31 13.31 7.81
C LYS A 77 24.77 13.33 8.28
N ARG A 78 25.59 14.18 7.65
CA ARG A 78 26.92 14.53 8.15
C ARG A 78 26.64 15.24 9.47
N GLY A 79 27.19 14.67 10.54
CA GLY A 79 27.12 15.23 11.89
C GLY A 79 27.78 16.58 11.99
#